data_AF-A0A3B8KX74-F1
#
_entry.id   AF-A0A3B8KX74-F1
#
_cell.length_a   1.000
_cell.length_b   1.000
_cell.length_c   1.000
_cell.angle_alpha   90.00
_cell.angle_beta   90.00
_cell.angle_gamma   90.00
#
_symmetry.space_group_name_H-M   'P 1'
#
loop_
_entity.id
_entity.type
_entity.pdbx_description
1 polymer ?
#
loop_
_entity_poly.entity_id
_entity_poly.type
_entity_poly.pdbx_seq_one_letter_code
_entity_poly.pdbx_strand_id
1 'polypeptide(L)' 'GGAILAVSQFTLLGDCRKGRRPSFVAAARPEEADGLYRSFVTEVAGQGLEVQEGRFQQHMDV' A
#
# COMPACT_ATOMS: atom_id res chain seq x y z
N GLY A 1 9.01 -9.14 -21.07
CA GLY A 1 8.20 -9.23 -19.84
C GLY A 1 8.31 -7.93 -19.07
N GLY A 2 7.45 -7.73 -18.07
CA GLY A 2 7.50 -6.59 -17.14
C GLY A 2 7.63 -7.06 -15.68
N ALA A 3 7.85 -6.11 -14.78
CA ALA A 3 7.96 -6.33 -13.34
C ALA A 3 7.08 -5.33 -12.57
N ILE A 4 6.83 -5.61 -11.29
CA ILE A 4 6.00 -4.78 -10.40
C ILE A 4 6.86 -4.23 -9.26
N LEU A 5 6.63 -2.96 -8.90
CA LEU A 5 7.09 -2.36 -7.64
C LEU A 5 5.86 -2.07 -6.79
N ALA A 6 5.68 -2.82 -5.70
CA ALA A 6 4.60 -2.61 -4.73
C ALA A 6 5.04 -1.64 -3.64
N VAL A 7 4.26 -0.60 -3.37
CA VAL A 7 4.50 0.37 -2.29
C VAL A 7 3.21 0.60 -1.51
N SER A 8 3.23 0.39 -0.20
CA SER A 8 2.08 0.65 0.66
C SER A 8 1.72 2.13 0.70
N GLN A 9 0.46 2.50 0.43
CA GLN A 9 0.04 3.90 0.38
C GLN A 9 -1.35 4.13 0.99
N PHE A 10 -1.40 4.33 2.32
CA PHE A 10 -2.67 4.57 3.03
C PHE A 10 -3.36 5.88 2.63
N THR A 11 -2.61 6.87 2.13
CA THR A 11 -3.14 8.18 1.76
C THR A 11 -4.13 8.13 0.59
N LEU A 12 -4.14 7.05 -0.19
CA LEU A 12 -5.15 6.80 -1.23
C LEU A 12 -6.58 6.74 -0.66
N LEU A 13 -6.74 6.40 0.62
CA LEU A 13 -8.03 6.41 1.32
C LEU A 13 -8.33 7.73 2.04
N GLY A 14 -7.62 8.81 1.69
CA GLY A 14 -7.88 10.15 2.22
C GLY A 14 -9.20 10.74 1.72
N ASP A 15 -10.15 10.95 2.63
CA ASP A 15 -11.37 11.70 2.36
C ASP A 15 -11.11 13.20 2.44
N CYS A 16 -11.11 13.85 1.28
CA CYS A 16 -10.87 15.28 1.10
C CYS A 16 -12.16 16.10 0.89
N ARG A 17 -13.36 15.53 1.08
CA ARG A 17 -14.63 16.22 0.79
C ARG A 17 -14.92 17.39 1.74
N LYS A 18 -14.30 17.42 2.93
CA LYS A 18 -14.51 18.44 3.96
C LYS A 18 -13.20 19.15 4.31
N GLY A 19 -12.94 20.28 3.66
CA GLY A 19 -11.82 21.17 4.00
C GLY A 19 -10.48 20.78 3.38
N ARG A 20 -9.38 21.30 3.93
CA ARG A 20 -8.01 21.15 3.39
C ARG A 20 -7.20 20.01 4.01
N ARG A 21 -7.69 19.40 5.09
CA ARG A 21 -7.01 18.29 5.79
C ARG A 21 -7.75 16.98 5.47
N PRO A 22 -7.13 16.03 4.76
CA PRO A 22 -7.75 14.73 4.50
C PRO A 22 -8.02 13.96 5.80
N SER A 23 -9.11 13.21 5.82
CA SER A 23 -9.42 12.22 6.87
C SER A 23 -9.07 10.83 6.39
N PHE A 24 -8.44 10.01 7.24
CA PHE A 24 -8.03 8.64 6.90
C PHE A 24 -8.78 7.58 7.71
N VAL A 25 -9.99 7.91 8.21
CA VAL A 25 -10.80 7.00 9.05
C VAL A 25 -11.17 5.70 8.34
N ALA A 26 -11.22 5.70 7.01
CA ALA A 26 -11.49 4.51 6.21
C ALA A 26 -10.26 3.62 5.97
N ALA A 27 -9.05 4.10 6.29
CA ALA A 27 -7.84 3.29 6.16
C ALA A 27 -7.76 2.25 7.29
N ALA A 28 -7.36 1.03 6.94
CA ALA A 28 -7.10 -0.02 7.92
C ALA A 28 -5.99 0.40 8.90
N ARG A 29 -6.05 -0.14 10.13
CA ARG A 29 -4.98 0.06 11.12
C ARG A 29 -3.68 -0.60 10.63
N PRO A 30 -2.51 -0.11 11.05
CA PRO A 30 -1.22 -0.62 10.57
C PRO A 30 -1.04 -2.13 10.63
N GLU A 31 -1.48 -2.75 11.72
CA GLU A 31 -1.30 -4.19 11.95
C GLU A 31 -2.09 -5.03 10.95
N GLU A 32 -3.31 -4.58 10.62
CA GLU A 32 -4.17 -5.20 9.61
C GLU A 32 -3.68 -4.88 8.19
N ALA A 33 -3.28 -3.64 7.95
CA ALA A 33 -2.79 -3.18 6.67
C ALA A 33 -1.48 -3.85 6.23
N ASP A 34 -0.54 -4.12 7.14
CA ASP A 34 0.70 -4.87 6.84
C ASP A 34 0.36 -6.31 6.40
N GLY A 35 -0.55 -6.97 7.12
CA GLY A 35 -1.04 -8.30 6.75
C GLY A 35 -1.64 -8.33 5.35
N LEU A 36 -2.56 -7.41 5.06
CA LEU A 36 -3.19 -7.29 3.74
C LEU A 36 -2.18 -6.96 2.63
N TYR A 37 -1.23 -6.07 2.90
CA TYR A 37 -0.18 -5.69 1.95
C TYR A 37 0.71 -6.89 1.59
N ARG A 38 1.16 -7.66 2.59
CA ARG A 38 1.98 -8.86 2.35
C ARG A 38 1.21 -9.94 1.59
N SER A 39 -0.08 -10.14 1.90
CA SER A 39 -0.92 -11.05 1.14
C SER A 39 -1.02 -10.62 -0.33
N PHE A 40 -1.24 -9.33 -0.60
CA PHE A 40 -1.26 -8.80 -1.96
C PHE A 40 0.04 -9.09 -2.73
N VAL A 41 1.20 -8.78 -2.15
CA VAL A 41 2.50 -9.05 -2.78
C VAL A 41 2.67 -10.54 -3.07
N THR A 42 2.33 -11.40 -2.10
CA THR A 42 2.44 -12.86 -2.23
C THR A 42 1.59 -13.38 -3.40
N GLU A 43 0.33 -12.93 -3.51
CA GLU A 43 -0.59 -13.34 -4.58
C GLU A 43 -0.11 -12.86 -5.96
N VAL A 44 0.45 -11.65 -6.05
CA VAL A 44 0.98 -11.12 -7.31
C VAL A 44 2.24 -11.88 -7.74
N ALA A 45 3.16 -12.15 -6.81
CA ALA A 45 4.35 -12.94 -7.09
C ALA A 45 3.98 -14.39 -7.51
N GLY A 46 2.94 -14.97 -6.89
CA GLY A 46 2.39 -16.28 -7.23
C GLY A 46 1.90 -16.42 -8.68
N GLN A 47 1.61 -15.30 -9.36
CA GLN A 47 1.24 -15.29 -10.78
C GLN A 47 2.46 -15.36 -11.73
N GLY A 48 3.67 -15.55 -11.19
CA GLY A 48 4.91 -15.65 -11.98
C GLY A 48 5.49 -14.30 -12.42
N LEU A 49 5.06 -13.21 -11.76
CA LEU A 49 5.57 -11.87 -11.99
C LEU A 49 6.75 -11.59 -11.06
N GLU A 50 7.77 -10.88 -11.55
CA GLU A 50 8.80 -10.33 -10.69
C GLU A 50 8.21 -9.15 -9.89
N VAL A 51 8.32 -9.23 -8.56
CA VAL A 51 7.79 -8.21 -7.64
C VAL A 51 8.91 -7.70 -6.75
N GLN A 52 9.11 -6.38 -6.77
CA GLN A 52 9.91 -5.63 -5.82
C GLN A 52 8.96 -4.91 -4.86
N GLU A 53 9.43 -4.63 -3.65
CA GLU A 53 8.62 -4.02 -2.59
C GLU A 53 9.32 -2.81 -1.98
N GLY A 54 8.53 -1.85 -1.53
CA GLY A 54 8.97 -0.84 -0.59
C GLY A 54 9.08 -1.35 0.85
N ARG A 55 9.21 -0.42 1.79
CA ARG A 55 9.22 -0.71 3.24
C ARG A 55 7.97 -0.15 3.89
N PHE A 56 7.11 -1.04 4.37
CA PHE A 56 5.87 -0.67 5.07
C PHE A 56 6.17 0.27 6.25
N GLN A 57 5.34 1.30 6.44
CA GLN A 57 5.48 2.33 7.48
C GLN A 57 6.80 3.13 7.49
N GLN A 58 7.57 3.11 6.40
CA GLN A 58 8.75 3.97 6.27
C GLN A 58 8.45 5.12 5.32
N HIS A 59 9.06 6.28 5.61
CA HIS A 59 9.16 7.31 4.60
C HIS A 59 10.03 6.81 3.47
N MET A 60 9.54 6.96 2.24
CA MET A 60 10.19 6.49 1.03
C MET A 60 10.25 7.62 0.02
N ASP A 61 11.34 7.66 -0.73
CA ASP A 61 11.48 8.42 -1.97
C ASP A 61 11.36 7.41 -3.12
N VAL A 62 10.31 7.55 -3.93
CA VAL A 62 9.87 6.54 -4.91
C VAL A 62 9.92 7.13 -6.31
#